data_AF-A0A380E3S7-F1
#
_entry.id   AF-A0A380E3S7-F1
#
_cell.length_a   1.000
_cell.length_b   1.000
_cell.length_c   1.000
_cell.angle_alpha   90.00
_cell.angle_beta   90.00
_cell.angle_gamma   90.00
#
_symmetry.space_group_name_H-M   'P 1'
#
loop_
_entity.id
_entity.type
_entity.pdbx_description
1 polymer ?
#
loop_
_entity_poly.entity_id
_entity_poly.type
_entity_poly.pdbx_seq_one_letter_code
_entity_poly.pdbx_strand_id
1 'polypeptide(L)'
;MTALKAAIADKERTKASGNYVNADQEKRQAYDSKVTNAENIINGTPNATLTVNDVNSATSQVNAAKTALNGDNNLRVAKENANNTIDGLAQ
;
A
#
# COMPACT_ATOMS: atom_id res chain seq x y z
N MET A 1 -16.05 -0.60 -12.70
CA MET A 1 -15.46 0.66 -12.19
C MET A 1 -15.68 0.87 -10.69
N THR A 2 -16.85 0.56 -10.12
CA THR A 2 -17.16 0.77 -8.68
C THR A 2 -16.13 0.12 -7.74
N ALA A 3 -15.75 -1.13 -7.99
CA ALA A 3 -14.76 -1.84 -7.19
C ALA A 3 -13.38 -1.15 -7.18
N LEU A 4 -12.94 -0.66 -8.34
CA LEU A 4 -11.66 0.05 -8.46
C LEU A 4 -11.67 1.39 -7.71
N LYS A 5 -12.77 2.14 -7.81
CA LYS A 5 -12.95 3.39 -7.04
C LYS A 5 -12.93 3.12 -5.53
N ALA A 6 -13.57 2.05 -5.08
CA ALA A 6 -13.56 1.66 -3.67
C ALA A 6 -12.15 1.26 -3.20
N ALA A 7 -11.38 0.53 -4.03
CA ALA A 7 -10.02 0.09 -3.68
C ALA A 7 -9.06 1.26 -3.43
N ILE A 8 -9.20 2.38 -4.15
CA ILE A 8 -8.38 3.58 -3.96
C ILE A 8 -9.02 4.67 -3.10
N ALA A 9 -10.26 4.49 -2.63
CA ALA A 9 -10.95 5.49 -1.81
C ALA A 9 -10.21 5.79 -0.51
N ASP A 10 -9.64 4.75 0.12
CA ASP A 10 -8.87 4.86 1.35
C ASP A 10 -7.39 5.20 1.14
N LYS A 11 -6.99 5.67 -0.06
CA LYS A 11 -5.57 5.85 -0.39
C LYS A 11 -4.87 6.81 0.58
N GLU A 12 -5.50 7.94 0.89
CA GLU A 12 -4.92 8.97 1.77
C GLU A 12 -4.81 8.46 3.21
N ARG A 13 -5.84 7.76 3.69
CA ARG A 13 -5.82 7.11 5.01
C ARG A 13 -4.72 6.05 5.09
N THR A 14 -4.53 5.28 4.02
CA THR A 14 -3.47 4.26 3.96
C THR A 14 -2.10 4.93 3.98
N LYS A 15 -1.87 5.98 3.20
CA LYS A 15 -0.60 6.73 3.16
C LYS A 15 -0.26 7.43 4.48
N ALA A 16 -1.28 7.88 5.22
CA ALA A 16 -1.11 8.47 6.55
C ALA A 16 -0.92 7.42 7.66
N SER A 17 -1.16 6.14 7.38
CA SER A 17 -1.05 5.08 8.39
C SER A 17 0.39 4.74 8.74
N GLY A 18 0.64 4.36 9.99
CA GLY A 18 1.93 3.83 10.43
C GLY A 18 2.38 2.62 9.61
N ASN A 19 1.44 1.78 9.18
CA ASN A 19 1.74 0.62 8.34
C ASN A 19 2.31 1.01 6.97
N TYR A 20 1.92 2.16 6.40
CA TYR A 20 2.56 2.68 5.20
C TYR A 20 3.85 3.42 5.53
N VAL A 21 3.84 4.34 6.50
CA VAL A 21 4.99 5.19 6.83
C VAL A 21 6.23 4.37 7.18
N ASN A 22 6.05 3.30 7.96
CA ASN A 22 7.12 2.41 8.42
C ASN A 22 7.39 1.22 7.48
N ALA A 23 6.63 1.06 6.40
CA ALA A 23 6.85 -0.03 5.44
C ALA A 23 8.15 0.16 4.66
N ASP A 24 8.65 -0.94 4.09
CA ASP A 24 9.83 -0.90 3.23
C ASP A 24 9.56 0.02 2.03
N GLN A 25 10.60 0.73 1.61
CA GLN A 25 10.51 1.67 0.49
C GLN A 25 9.92 1.04 -0.77
N GLU A 26 10.35 -0.18 -1.12
CA GLU A 26 9.85 -0.92 -2.28
C GLU A 26 8.35 -1.18 -2.19
N LYS A 27 7.83 -1.58 -1.02
CA LYS A 27 6.40 -1.85 -0.80
C LYS A 27 5.56 -0.58 -0.87
N ARG A 28 6.08 0.53 -0.35
CA ARG A 28 5.44 1.86 -0.49
C ARG A 28 5.35 2.27 -1.96
N GLN A 29 6.45 2.16 -2.70
CA GLN A 29 6.51 2.46 -4.12
C GLN A 29 5.59 1.55 -4.94
N ALA A 30 5.52 0.25 -4.61
CA ALA A 30 4.61 -0.68 -5.26
C ALA A 30 3.15 -0.26 -5.04
N TYR A 31 2.76 0.06 -3.80
CA TYR A 31 1.43 0.57 -3.51
C TYR A 31 1.11 1.87 -4.26
N ASP A 32 2.01 2.85 -4.23
CA ASP A 32 1.85 4.12 -4.94
C ASP A 32 1.66 3.90 -6.45
N SER A 33 2.49 3.07 -7.06
CA SER A 33 2.40 2.75 -8.49
C SER A 33 1.06 2.11 -8.85
N LYS A 34 0.54 1.19 -8.02
CA LYS A 34 -0.76 0.55 -8.27
C LYS A 34 -1.93 1.51 -8.08
N VAL A 35 -1.85 2.42 -7.10
CA VAL A 35 -2.86 3.47 -6.91
C VAL A 35 -2.86 4.42 -8.10
N THR A 36 -1.70 4.89 -8.57
CA THR A 36 -1.62 5.76 -9.75
C THR A 36 -2.15 5.06 -11.01
N ASN A 37 -1.86 3.77 -11.20
CA ASN A 37 -2.44 3.03 -12.32
C ASN A 37 -3.98 2.96 -12.23
N ALA A 38 -4.52 2.68 -11.05
CA ALA A 38 -5.97 2.67 -10.82
C ALA A 38 -6.61 4.05 -11.03
N GLU A 39 -5.94 5.13 -10.62
CA GLU A 39 -6.37 6.51 -10.89
C GLU A 39 -6.39 6.83 -12.38
N ASN A 40 -5.34 6.43 -13.11
CA ASN A 40 -5.27 6.60 -14.56
C ASN A 40 -6.38 5.84 -15.28
N ILE A 41 -6.75 4.65 -14.79
CA ILE A 41 -7.88 3.88 -15.33
C ILE A 41 -9.21 4.58 -15.05
N ILE A 42 -9.40 5.15 -13.85
CA ILE A 42 -10.62 5.87 -13.47
C ILE A 42 -10.76 7.20 -14.22
N ASN A 43 -9.65 7.91 -14.41
CA ASN A 43 -9.55 9.19 -15.10
C ASN A 43 -9.35 9.03 -16.62
N GLY A 44 -9.21 7.78 -17.09
CA GLY A 44 -8.85 7.46 -18.46
C GLY A 44 -9.82 8.04 -19.48
N THR A 45 -9.27 8.49 -20.60
CA THR A 45 -9.98 9.13 -21.71
C THR A 45 -11.02 8.18 -22.33
N PRO A 46 -12.17 8.69 -22.83
CA PRO A 46 -13.27 7.90 -23.40
C PRO A 46 -12.90 6.92 -24.53
N ASN A 47 -11.68 7.01 -25.07
CA ASN A 47 -11.20 6.29 -26.25
C ASN A 47 -10.32 5.06 -25.91
N ALA A 48 -9.97 4.84 -24.65
CA ALA A 48 -9.33 3.59 -24.24
C ALA A 48 -10.39 2.50 -24.09
N THR A 49 -10.28 1.40 -24.85
CA THR A 49 -11.15 0.24 -24.71
C THR A 49 -10.82 -0.48 -23.39
N LEU A 50 -11.33 0.05 -22.29
CA LEU A 50 -11.10 -0.51 -20.97
C LEU A 50 -12.00 -1.72 -20.77
N THR A 51 -11.40 -2.89 -20.51
CA THR A 51 -12.16 -4.11 -20.27
C THR A 51 -12.50 -4.27 -18.78
N VAL A 52 -13.52 -5.08 -18.48
CA VAL A 52 -13.83 -5.49 -17.10
C VAL A 52 -12.64 -6.20 -16.46
N ASN A 53 -11.85 -6.94 -17.25
CA ASN A 53 -10.65 -7.63 -16.77
C ASN A 53 -9.57 -6.65 -16.31
N ASP A 54 -9.38 -5.54 -17.02
CA ASP A 54 -8.41 -4.50 -16.63
C ASP A 54 -8.79 -3.85 -15.30
N VAL A 55 -10.08 -3.56 -15.12
CA VAL A 55 -10.62 -3.00 -13.87
C VAL A 55 -10.42 -3.99 -12.72
N ASN A 56 -10.74 -5.27 -12.93
CA ASN A 56 -10.59 -6.31 -11.90
C ASN A 56 -9.11 -6.54 -11.56
N SER A 57 -8.24 -6.57 -12.56
CA SER A 57 -6.80 -6.70 -12.40
C SER A 57 -6.22 -5.53 -11.59
N ALA A 58 -6.58 -4.30 -11.94
CA ALA A 58 -6.13 -3.11 -11.21
C ALA A 58 -6.65 -3.11 -9.76
N THR A 59 -7.90 -3.52 -9.53
CA THR A 59 -8.50 -3.63 -8.19
C THR A 59 -7.71 -4.64 -7.34
N SER A 60 -7.45 -5.83 -7.86
CA SER A 60 -6.68 -6.86 -7.17
C SER A 60 -5.25 -6.42 -6.89
N GLN A 61 -4.60 -5.73 -7.83
CA GLN A 61 -3.24 -5.23 -7.66
C GLN A 61 -3.14 -4.17 -6.55
N VAL A 62 -4.09 -3.22 -6.48
CA VAL A 62 -4.13 -2.23 -5.38
C VAL A 62 -4.32 -2.91 -4.03
N ASN A 63 -5.26 -3.85 -3.93
CA ASN A 63 -5.52 -4.57 -2.69
C ASN A 63 -4.31 -5.41 -2.26
N ALA A 64 -3.68 -6.14 -3.17
CA ALA A 64 -2.49 -6.92 -2.89
C ALA A 64 -1.32 -6.04 -2.41
N ALA A 65 -1.08 -4.90 -3.08
CA ALA A 65 -0.04 -3.96 -2.67
C ALA A 65 -0.33 -3.33 -1.30
N LYS A 66 -1.61 -3.04 -0.99
CA LYS A 66 -2.03 -2.54 0.33
C LYS A 66 -1.76 -3.56 1.43
N THR A 67 -2.09 -4.84 1.20
CA THR A 67 -1.83 -5.93 2.15
C THR A 67 -0.34 -6.23 2.30
N ALA A 68 0.47 -5.98 1.26
CA ALA A 68 1.90 -6.19 1.30
C ALA A 68 2.65 -5.14 2.16
N LEU A 69 2.02 -4.01 2.51
CA LEU A 69 2.60 -3.03 3.42
C LEU A 69 2.92 -3.67 4.77
N ASN A 70 4.18 -3.54 5.19
CA ASN A 70 4.75 -4.24 6.34
C ASN A 70 5.21 -3.30 7.46
N GLY A 71 4.74 -2.05 7.50
CA GLY A 71 5.20 -1.07 8.47
C GLY A 71 4.88 -1.41 9.91
N ASP A 72 3.76 -2.08 10.18
CA ASP A 72 3.42 -2.53 11.54
C ASP A 72 4.39 -3.61 12.02
N ASN A 73 4.76 -4.53 11.13
CA ASN A 73 5.77 -5.55 11.44
C ASN A 73 7.15 -4.91 11.65
N ASN A 74 7.55 -3.98 10.78
CA ASN A 74 8.81 -3.26 10.90
C ASN A 74 8.89 -2.49 12.22
N LEU A 75 7.80 -1.83 12.61
CA LEU A 75 7.70 -1.12 13.90
C LEU A 75 7.84 -2.08 15.08
N ARG A 76 7.18 -3.25 15.03
CA ARG A 76 7.30 -4.28 16.07
C ARG A 76 8.75 -4.77 16.21
N VAL A 77 9.39 -5.11 15.10
CA VAL A 77 10.80 -5.57 15.08
C VAL A 77 11.74 -4.47 15.61
N ALA A 78 11.52 -3.21 15.24
CA ALA A 78 12.32 -2.10 15.73
C ALA A 78 12.20 -1.93 17.26
N LYS A 79 10.98 -2.05 17.82
CA LYS A 79 10.76 -2.01 19.28
C LYS A 79 11.44 -3.16 20.00
N GLU A 80 11.34 -4.37 19.45
CA GLU A 80 11.98 -5.56 20.01
C GLU A 80 13.51 -5.41 20.05
N ASN A 81 14.11 -4.97 18.95
CA ASN A 81 15.55 -4.70 18.88
C ASN A 81 16.01 -3.61 19.87
N ALA A 82 15.21 -2.55 20.02
CA ALA A 82 15.51 -1.48 20.97
C ALA A 82 15.49 -1.99 22.43
N ASN A 83 14.49 -2.78 22.80
CA ASN A 83 14.40 -3.38 24.14
C ASN A 83 15.59 -4.29 24.43
N ASN A 84 15.93 -5.18 23.49
CA ASN A 84 17.10 -6.07 23.63
C ASN A 84 18.41 -5.29 23.80
N THR A 85 18.53 -4.13 23.14
CA THR A 85 19.70 -3.25 23.29
C THR A 85 19.75 -2.62 24.68
N ILE A 86 18.62 -2.15 25.20
CA ILE A 86 18.52 -1.57 26.55
C ILE A 86 18.86 -2.61 27.63
N ASP A 87 18.31 -3.82 27.51
CA ASP A 87 18.56 -4.91 28.47
C ASP A 87 20.04 -5.33 28.49
N GLY A 88 20.73 -5.23 27.35
CA GLY A 88 22.16 -5.49 27.26
C GLY A 88 23.04 -4.39 27.88
N LEU A 89 22.57 -3.13 27.92
CA LEU A 89 23.29 -2.02 28.55
C LEU A 89 23.15 -1.99 30.08
N ALA A 90 22.14 -2.66 30.62
CA ALA A 90 21.86 -2.73 32.05
C ALA A 90 22.61 -3.86 32.78
N GLN A 91 23.38 -4.69 32.07
CA GLN A 91 24.21 -5.77 32.60
C GLN A 91 25.66 -5.34 32.79
#